data_AF-A0A357N7R1-F1
#
_entry.id   AF-A0A357N7R1-F1
#
_cell.length_a   1.000
_cell.length_b   1.000
_cell.length_c   1.000
_cell.angle_alpha   90.00
_cell.angle_beta   90.00
_cell.angle_gamma   90.00
#
_symmetry.space_group_name_H-M   'P 1'
#
loop_
_entity.id
_entity.type
_entity.pdbx_description
1 polymer ?
#
loop_
_entity_poly.entity_id
_entity_poly.type
_entity_poly.pdbx_seq_one_letter_code
_entity_poly.pdbx_strand_id
1 'polypeptide(L)'
;MSADIYKHVTDFLAVLLTGCVIKLMDDYLDQEFDIFRGKHSLARQLGLGTAAYALLIFAISVSLNRQISVALFLAAYITGMVYHMRTKYLSGLSGWQETCIVFVLSWLLAGLNITCAAVCILLVVQIIDDWLDETNDALTGQKNALQILGTAESGICALIFLLLALYLDTRLSLFVLLAAPLAVWIINKAEIRRMMP
;
A
#
# COMPACT_ATOMS: atom_id res chain seq x y z
N MET A 1 -20.16 18.55 16.35
CA MET A 1 -20.49 17.12 16.61
C MET A 1 -20.87 16.36 15.33
N SER A 2 -21.93 16.71 14.58
CA SER A 2 -22.24 16.00 13.32
C SER A 2 -21.19 16.18 12.21
N ALA A 3 -20.56 17.35 12.11
CA ALA A 3 -19.57 17.65 11.07
C ALA A 3 -18.23 16.92 11.30
N ASP A 4 -17.81 16.78 12.56
CA ASP A 4 -16.55 16.11 12.92
C ASP A 4 -16.65 14.60 12.66
N ILE A 5 -17.77 13.98 13.05
CA ILE A 5 -18.05 12.57 12.77
C ILE A 5 -18.06 12.32 11.26
N TYR A 6 -18.74 13.18 10.49
CA TYR A 6 -18.75 13.08 9.03
C TYR A 6 -17.34 13.10 8.44
N LYS A 7 -16.49 14.05 8.88
CA LYS A 7 -15.10 14.16 8.43
C LYS A 7 -14.29 12.91 8.77
N HIS A 8 -14.43 12.36 9.98
CA HIS A 8 -13.73 11.14 10.37
C HIS A 8 -14.16 9.93 9.54
N VAL A 9 -15.45 9.82 9.23
CA VAL A 9 -15.98 8.76 8.37
C VAL A 9 -15.46 8.91 6.94
N THR A 10 -15.49 10.11 6.35
CA THR A 10 -14.96 10.33 5.00
C THR A 10 -13.46 10.07 4.92
N ASP A 11 -12.69 10.47 5.94
CA ASP A 11 -11.25 10.22 6.02
C ASP A 11 -10.97 8.71 6.11
N PHE A 12 -11.67 7.99 6.98
CA PHE A 12 -11.52 6.54 7.10
C PHE A 12 -11.91 5.81 5.81
N LEU A 13 -13.01 6.20 5.18
CA LEU A 13 -13.42 5.63 3.88
C LEU A 13 -12.40 5.92 2.78
N ALA A 14 -11.81 7.11 2.75
CA ALA A 14 -10.73 7.44 1.82
C ALA A 14 -9.50 6.54 2.03
N VAL A 15 -9.09 6.32 3.29
CA VAL A 15 -8.00 5.37 3.61
C VAL A 15 -8.34 3.96 3.14
N LEU A 16 -9.54 3.46 3.47
CA LEU A 16 -9.97 2.11 3.11
C LEU A 16 -10.03 1.89 1.59
N LEU A 17 -10.65 2.82 0.86
CA LEU A 17 -10.72 2.74 -0.60
C LEU A 17 -9.32 2.81 -1.23
N THR A 18 -8.45 3.69 -0.72
CA THR A 18 -7.06 3.76 -1.21
C THR A 18 -6.29 2.47 -0.90
N GLY A 19 -6.51 1.87 0.28
CA GLY A 19 -5.93 0.57 0.63
C GLY A 19 -6.40 -0.54 -0.32
N CYS A 20 -7.68 -0.56 -0.69
CA CYS A 20 -8.18 -1.49 -1.71
C CYS A 20 -7.52 -1.26 -3.08
N VAL A 21 -7.27 -0.01 -3.48
CA VAL A 21 -6.57 0.33 -4.72
C VAL A 21 -5.13 -0.17 -4.70
N ILE A 22 -4.41 0.12 -3.61
CA ILE A 22 -3.00 -0.29 -3.45
C ILE A 22 -2.90 -1.81 -3.55
N LYS A 23 -3.70 -2.53 -2.75
CA LYS A 23 -3.72 -3.99 -2.81
C LYS A 23 -4.09 -4.53 -4.19
N LEU A 24 -5.11 -3.97 -4.82
CA LEU A 24 -5.55 -4.45 -6.13
C LEU A 24 -4.47 -4.25 -7.21
N MET A 25 -3.70 -3.17 -7.10
CA MET A 25 -2.54 -2.93 -7.97
C MET A 25 -1.38 -3.86 -7.63
N ASP A 26 -1.14 -4.14 -6.36
CA ASP A 26 -0.13 -5.09 -5.89
C ASP A 26 -0.41 -6.50 -6.43
N ASP A 27 -1.63 -7.02 -6.22
CA ASP A 27 -2.11 -8.30 -6.79
C ASP A 27 -1.98 -8.36 -8.33
N TYR A 28 -2.05 -7.21 -9.01
CA TYR A 28 -1.89 -7.13 -10.47
C TYR A 28 -0.44 -7.18 -10.92
N LEU A 29 0.46 -6.49 -10.19
CA LEU A 29 1.89 -6.52 -10.46
C LEU A 29 2.49 -7.89 -10.14
N ASP A 30 1.98 -8.54 -9.10
CA ASP A 30 2.45 -9.85 -8.64
C ASP A 30 1.76 -11.03 -9.32
N GLN A 31 0.90 -10.77 -10.31
CA GLN A 31 0.11 -11.79 -10.99
C GLN A 31 0.96 -12.95 -11.55
N GLU A 32 2.17 -12.67 -12.07
CA GLU A 32 3.07 -13.73 -12.56
C GLU A 32 3.58 -14.63 -11.42
N PHE A 33 3.96 -14.03 -10.28
CA PHE A 33 4.42 -14.78 -9.10
C PHE A 33 3.28 -15.58 -8.46
N ASP A 34 2.08 -15.01 -8.42
CA ASP A 34 0.87 -15.68 -7.93
C ASP A 34 0.51 -16.90 -8.78
N ILE A 35 0.66 -16.80 -10.10
CA ILE A 35 0.46 -17.94 -11.01
C ILE A 35 1.43 -19.08 -10.66
N PHE A 36 2.70 -18.78 -10.42
CA PHE A 36 3.68 -19.80 -10.01
C PHE A 36 3.35 -20.41 -8.65
N ARG A 37 2.76 -19.64 -7.72
CA ARG A 37 2.31 -20.10 -6.40
C ARG A 37 0.98 -20.86 -6.43
N GLY A 38 0.30 -20.91 -7.58
CA GLY A 38 -1.07 -21.44 -7.67
C GLY A 38 -2.09 -20.59 -6.91
N LYS A 39 -1.73 -19.37 -6.52
CA LYS A 39 -2.66 -18.40 -5.93
C LYS A 39 -3.58 -17.90 -7.04
N HIS A 40 -4.84 -17.78 -6.70
CA HIS A 40 -5.79 -16.98 -7.46
C HIS A 40 -5.80 -15.59 -6.80
N SER A 41 -6.04 -14.56 -7.59
CA SER A 41 -6.17 -13.19 -7.10
C SER A 41 -7.32 -12.51 -7.83
N LEU A 42 -7.91 -11.49 -7.21
CA LEU A 42 -8.98 -10.73 -7.85
C LEU A 42 -8.48 -10.03 -9.12
N ALA A 43 -7.21 -9.57 -9.11
CA ALA A 43 -6.56 -8.97 -10.26
C ALA A 43 -6.50 -9.93 -11.46
N ARG A 44 -6.19 -11.22 -11.23
CA ARG A 44 -6.19 -12.24 -12.29
C ARG A 44 -7.56 -12.46 -12.89
N GLN A 45 -8.62 -12.43 -12.08
CA GLN A 45 -10.00 -12.60 -12.56
C GLN A 45 -10.48 -11.39 -13.37
N LEU A 46 -10.10 -10.18 -12.95
CA LEU A 46 -10.45 -8.93 -13.64
C LEU A 46 -9.58 -8.69 -14.90
N GLY A 47 -8.37 -9.25 -14.94
CA GLY A 47 -7.42 -9.10 -16.05
C GLY A 47 -7.11 -7.63 -16.33
N LEU A 48 -7.25 -7.21 -17.58
CA LEU A 48 -7.06 -5.80 -17.99
C LEU A 48 -8.02 -4.83 -17.28
N GLY A 49 -9.16 -5.32 -16.77
CA GLY A 49 -10.11 -4.52 -16.02
C GLY A 49 -9.59 -4.05 -14.66
N THR A 50 -8.57 -4.71 -14.11
CA THR A 50 -8.02 -4.41 -12.77
C THR A 50 -7.59 -2.96 -12.63
N ALA A 51 -6.81 -2.47 -13.58
CA ALA A 51 -6.37 -1.07 -13.60
C ALA A 51 -7.55 -0.09 -13.71
N ALA A 52 -8.55 -0.40 -14.53
CA ALA A 52 -9.73 0.46 -14.69
C ALA A 52 -10.55 0.55 -13.40
N TYR A 53 -10.79 -0.57 -12.72
CA TYR A 53 -11.48 -0.58 -11.43
C TYR A 53 -10.66 0.09 -10.33
N ALA A 54 -9.34 -0.12 -10.29
CA ALA A 54 -8.46 0.56 -9.34
C ALA A 54 -8.53 2.09 -9.53
N LEU A 55 -8.47 2.58 -10.77
CA LEU A 55 -8.62 4.02 -11.08
C LEU A 55 -9.98 4.58 -10.67
N LEU A 56 -11.06 3.84 -10.92
CA LEU A 56 -12.41 4.24 -10.52
C LEU A 56 -12.53 4.36 -8.99
N ILE A 57 -12.06 3.35 -8.26
CA ILE A 57 -12.06 3.35 -6.78
C ILE A 57 -11.19 4.49 -6.26
N PHE A 58 -10.02 4.72 -6.89
CA PHE A 58 -9.12 5.80 -6.52
C PHE A 58 -9.76 7.18 -6.73
N ALA A 59 -10.48 7.39 -7.85
CA ALA A 59 -11.19 8.63 -8.12
C ALA A 59 -12.27 8.92 -7.05
N ILE A 60 -13.00 7.89 -6.62
CA ILE A 60 -13.96 8.01 -5.50
C ILE A 60 -13.23 8.35 -4.21
N SER A 61 -12.13 7.66 -3.90
CA SER A 61 -11.31 7.91 -2.72
C SER A 61 -10.80 9.36 -2.65
N VAL A 62 -10.22 9.87 -3.74
CA VAL A 62 -9.74 11.25 -3.86
C VAL A 62 -10.88 12.27 -3.69
N SER A 63 -12.08 11.92 -4.12
CA SER A 63 -13.27 12.76 -3.94
C SER A 63 -13.73 12.84 -2.47
N LEU A 64 -13.42 11.84 -1.65
CA LEU A 64 -13.69 11.84 -0.21
C LEU A 64 -12.63 12.62 0.57
N ASN A 65 -11.34 12.34 0.32
CA ASN A 65 -10.24 13.11 0.87
C ASN A 65 -9.00 13.06 -0.02
N ARG A 66 -8.85 14.09 -0.86
CA ARG A 66 -7.71 14.24 -1.78
C ARG A 66 -6.36 14.11 -1.09
N GLN A 67 -6.19 14.76 0.06
CA GLN A 67 -4.90 14.87 0.73
C GLN A 67 -4.40 13.50 1.20
N ILE A 68 -5.29 12.74 1.86
CA ILE A 68 -4.99 11.40 2.38
C ILE A 68 -4.80 10.39 1.24
N SER A 69 -5.72 10.36 0.28
CA SER A 69 -5.69 9.36 -0.80
C SER A 69 -4.46 9.52 -1.68
N VAL A 70 -4.10 10.75 -2.05
CA VAL A 70 -2.89 11.02 -2.83
C VAL A 70 -1.64 10.66 -2.03
N ALA A 71 -1.56 11.06 -0.76
CA ALA A 71 -0.40 10.75 0.07
C ALA A 71 -0.16 9.25 0.21
N LEU A 72 -1.21 8.47 0.52
CA LEU A 72 -1.11 7.02 0.66
C LEU A 72 -0.77 6.33 -0.66
N PHE A 73 -1.38 6.73 -1.76
CA PHE A 73 -1.10 6.14 -3.07
C PHE A 73 0.35 6.40 -3.51
N LEU A 74 0.83 7.64 -3.37
CA LEU A 74 2.23 7.97 -3.70
C LEU A 74 3.21 7.36 -2.70
N ALA A 75 2.84 7.23 -1.43
CA ALA A 75 3.64 6.51 -0.45
C ALA A 75 3.77 5.02 -0.80
N ALA A 76 2.70 4.36 -1.27
CA ALA A 76 2.75 2.97 -1.73
C ALA A 76 3.71 2.79 -2.91
N TYR A 77 3.70 3.75 -3.84
CA TYR A 77 4.68 3.78 -4.93
C TYR A 77 6.12 3.89 -4.41
N ILE A 78 6.36 4.81 -3.46
CA ILE A 78 7.69 5.00 -2.84
C ILE A 78 8.15 3.72 -2.14
N THR A 79 7.29 3.09 -1.34
CA THR A 79 7.65 1.91 -0.56
C THR A 79 7.86 0.68 -1.44
N GLY A 80 7.07 0.50 -2.50
CA GLY A 80 7.25 -0.60 -3.47
C GLY A 80 8.58 -0.53 -4.24
N MET A 81 9.18 0.66 -4.36
CA MET A 81 10.46 0.86 -5.06
C MET A 81 11.70 0.56 -4.20
N VAL A 82 11.55 0.36 -2.88
CA VAL A 82 12.66 0.24 -1.91
C VAL A 82 13.64 -0.88 -2.28
N TYR A 83 13.14 -2.02 -2.75
CA TYR A 83 13.99 -3.17 -3.08
C TYR A 83 14.69 -3.06 -4.46
N HIS A 84 14.31 -2.07 -5.29
CA HIS A 84 14.74 -1.93 -6.69
C HIS A 84 15.26 -0.51 -7.04
N MET A 85 15.91 0.16 -6.10
CA MET A 85 16.38 1.55 -6.22
C MET A 85 17.35 1.85 -7.38
N ARG A 86 18.09 0.85 -7.87
CA ARG A 86 19.06 1.00 -8.97
C ARG A 86 18.53 0.54 -10.33
N THR A 87 17.36 -0.09 -10.36
CA THR A 87 16.71 -0.53 -11.60
C THR A 87 16.24 0.71 -12.37
N LYS A 88 16.38 0.68 -13.70
CA LYS A 88 15.83 1.70 -14.58
C LYS A 88 14.40 1.31 -14.98
N TYR A 89 13.46 2.24 -14.84
CA TYR A 89 12.06 2.05 -15.22
C TYR A 89 11.76 2.62 -16.61
N LEU A 90 10.51 2.48 -17.06
CA LEU A 90 10.02 2.97 -18.37
C LEU A 90 10.26 4.47 -18.59
N SER A 91 10.35 5.26 -17.52
CA SER A 91 10.72 6.68 -17.56
C SER A 91 12.18 6.93 -17.97
N GLY A 92 13.03 5.91 -17.95
CA GLY A 92 14.48 5.99 -18.07
C GLY A 92 15.21 6.39 -16.78
N LEU A 93 14.47 6.73 -15.72
CA LEU A 93 15.00 7.09 -14.42
C LEU A 93 15.27 5.84 -13.56
N SER A 94 16.20 5.98 -12.62
CA SER A 94 16.43 4.97 -11.59
C SER A 94 15.40 5.07 -10.46
N GLY A 95 15.12 3.96 -9.78
CA GLY A 95 14.14 3.91 -8.69
C GLY A 95 14.32 4.97 -7.60
N TRP A 96 15.56 5.32 -7.24
CA TRP A 96 15.80 6.40 -6.27
C TRP A 96 15.40 7.78 -6.81
N GLN A 97 15.61 8.04 -8.10
CA GLN A 97 15.22 9.31 -8.73
C GLN A 97 13.70 9.45 -8.78
N GLU A 98 13.01 8.39 -9.19
CA GLU A 98 11.54 8.38 -9.18
C GLU A 98 10.99 8.53 -7.77
N THR A 99 11.56 7.80 -6.80
CA THR A 99 11.18 7.92 -5.38
C THR A 99 11.33 9.35 -4.87
N CYS A 100 12.44 10.03 -5.18
CA CYS A 100 12.64 11.43 -4.79
C CYS A 100 11.62 12.37 -5.45
N ILE A 101 11.34 12.20 -6.75
CA ILE A 101 10.37 13.02 -7.47
C ILE A 101 8.96 12.81 -6.90
N VAL A 102 8.56 11.55 -6.68
CA VAL A 102 7.25 11.19 -6.14
C VAL A 102 7.09 11.67 -4.70
N PHE A 103 8.15 11.61 -3.89
CA PHE A 103 8.14 12.16 -2.53
C PHE A 103 7.91 13.67 -2.53
N VAL A 104 8.65 14.42 -3.37
CA VAL A 104 8.46 15.87 -3.52
C VAL A 104 7.06 16.19 -4.02
N LEU A 105 6.55 15.43 -4.99
CA LEU A 105 5.19 15.60 -5.49
C LEU A 105 4.14 15.36 -4.38
N SER A 106 4.30 14.28 -3.60
CA SER A 106 3.43 13.97 -2.47
C SER A 106 3.46 15.08 -1.43
N TRP A 107 4.65 15.58 -1.09
CA TRP A 107 4.81 16.73 -0.19
C TRP A 107 4.08 17.96 -0.70
N LEU A 108 4.22 18.34 -1.97
CA LEU A 108 3.55 19.51 -2.53
C LEU A 108 2.02 19.37 -2.55
N LEU A 109 1.50 18.15 -2.75
CA LEU A 109 0.07 17.89 -2.86
C LEU A 109 -0.63 17.65 -1.51
N ALA A 110 0.07 17.03 -0.56
CA ALA A 110 -0.48 16.57 0.71
C ALA A 110 0.15 17.18 1.96
N GLY A 111 1.24 17.92 1.82
CA GLY A 111 2.00 18.46 2.94
C GLY A 111 2.99 17.45 3.54
N LEU A 112 4.01 17.97 4.21
CA LEU A 112 5.16 17.17 4.63
C LEU A 112 4.78 16.15 5.70
N ASN A 113 4.02 16.57 6.72
CA ASN A 113 3.65 15.70 7.83
C ASN A 113 2.85 14.47 7.37
N ILE A 114 1.83 14.69 6.52
CA ILE A 114 1.00 13.59 5.98
C ILE A 114 1.83 12.69 5.06
N THR A 115 2.68 13.27 4.22
CA THR A 115 3.57 12.51 3.33
C THR A 115 4.51 11.60 4.12
N CYS A 116 5.23 12.15 5.10
CA CYS A 116 6.13 11.38 5.94
C CYS A 116 5.38 10.34 6.76
N ALA A 117 4.21 10.66 7.32
CA ALA A 117 3.38 9.71 8.05
C ALA A 117 2.91 8.56 7.15
N ALA A 118 2.44 8.85 5.93
CA ALA A 118 2.00 7.88 4.94
C ALA A 118 3.13 6.93 4.53
N VAL A 119 4.33 7.45 4.26
CA VAL A 119 5.50 6.63 3.94
C VAL A 119 5.88 5.74 5.12
N CYS A 120 5.96 6.29 6.34
CA CYS A 120 6.31 5.51 7.51
C CYS A 120 5.29 4.40 7.79
N ILE A 121 3.99 4.70 7.75
CA ILE A 121 2.97 3.70 8.04
C ILE A 121 2.87 2.63 6.95
N LEU A 122 3.11 2.96 5.67
CA LEU A 122 3.16 1.96 4.62
C LEU A 122 4.42 1.10 4.66
N LEU A 123 5.56 1.61 5.14
CA LEU A 123 6.71 0.76 5.45
C LEU A 123 6.39 -0.24 6.57
N VAL A 124 5.62 0.17 7.58
CA VAL A 124 5.13 -0.76 8.62
C VAL A 124 4.24 -1.83 8.02
N VAL A 125 3.27 -1.45 7.18
CA VAL A 125 2.37 -2.39 6.50
C VAL A 125 3.19 -3.37 5.64
N GLN A 126 4.15 -2.87 4.86
CA GLN A 126 5.04 -3.72 4.05
C GLN A 126 5.81 -4.73 4.89
N ILE A 127 6.43 -4.29 6.00
CA ILE A 127 7.19 -5.20 6.87
C ILE A 127 6.29 -6.26 7.50
N ILE A 128 5.05 -5.90 7.86
CA ILE A 128 4.08 -6.86 8.40
C ILE A 128 3.65 -7.85 7.31
N ASP A 129 3.42 -7.38 6.08
CA ASP A 129 3.05 -8.25 4.95
C ASP A 129 4.17 -9.22 4.62
N ASP A 130 5.40 -8.71 4.52
CA ASP A 130 6.64 -9.45 4.41
C ASP A 130 6.75 -10.53 5.51
N TRP A 131 6.36 -10.25 6.76
CA TRP A 131 6.31 -11.24 7.85
C TRP A 131 5.27 -12.34 7.65
N LEU A 132 4.11 -12.01 7.10
CA LEU A 132 3.05 -12.97 6.84
C LEU A 132 3.40 -13.88 5.65
N ASP A 133 4.14 -13.37 4.67
CA ASP A 133 4.52 -14.07 3.45
C ASP A 133 5.93 -14.68 3.45
N GLU A 134 6.67 -14.63 4.58
CA GLU A 134 8.06 -15.14 4.71
C GLU A 134 8.27 -16.52 4.06
N THR A 135 7.36 -17.46 4.35
CA THR A 135 7.45 -18.83 3.84
C THR A 135 7.23 -18.94 2.33
N ASN A 136 6.42 -18.06 1.75
CA ASN A 136 6.11 -18.04 0.32
C ASN A 136 7.21 -17.32 -0.46
N ASP A 137 7.80 -16.26 0.09
CA ASP A 137 8.83 -15.44 -0.56
C ASP A 137 10.18 -16.13 -0.65
N ALA A 138 10.51 -16.94 0.36
CA ALA A 138 11.69 -17.80 0.31
C ALA A 138 11.65 -18.80 -0.86
N LEU A 139 10.44 -19.20 -1.30
CA LEU A 139 10.26 -20.17 -2.39
C LEU A 139 10.32 -19.52 -3.78
N THR A 140 9.97 -18.24 -3.92
CA THR A 140 9.93 -17.53 -5.22
C THR A 140 11.15 -16.65 -5.48
N GLY A 141 12.01 -16.44 -4.48
CA GLY A 141 13.21 -15.61 -4.61
C GLY A 141 12.93 -14.10 -4.66
N GLN A 142 11.71 -13.69 -4.29
CA GLN A 142 11.38 -12.28 -4.09
C GLN A 142 12.14 -11.73 -2.89
N LYS A 143 12.66 -10.50 -3.02
CA LYS A 143 13.34 -9.81 -1.94
C LYS A 143 12.32 -9.29 -0.93
N ASN A 144 12.54 -9.60 0.33
CA ASN A 144 11.66 -9.24 1.45
C ASN A 144 12.52 -8.63 2.58
N ALA A 145 11.96 -7.72 3.38
CA ALA A 145 12.61 -7.09 4.52
C ALA A 145 13.28 -8.10 5.46
N LEU A 146 12.61 -9.23 5.73
CA LEU A 146 13.14 -10.32 6.55
C LEU A 146 14.43 -10.90 6.00
N GLN A 147 14.50 -11.09 4.69
CA GLN A 147 15.68 -11.67 4.05
C GLN A 147 16.86 -10.68 4.02
N ILE A 148 16.56 -9.38 3.98
CA ILE A 148 17.57 -8.32 3.90
C ILE A 148 18.08 -7.91 5.29
N LEU A 149 17.17 -7.73 6.25
CA LEU A 149 17.45 -7.18 7.56
C LEU A 149 17.53 -8.25 8.66
N GLY A 150 16.72 -9.32 8.55
CA GLY A 150 16.46 -10.26 9.64
C GLY A 150 15.14 -9.99 10.36
N THR A 151 14.62 -10.99 11.08
CA THR A 151 13.33 -10.92 11.81
C THR A 151 13.34 -9.86 12.91
N ALA A 152 14.38 -9.83 13.74
CA ALA A 152 14.49 -8.89 14.86
C ALA A 152 14.66 -7.45 14.36
N GLU A 153 15.55 -7.25 13.39
CA GLU A 153 15.87 -5.95 12.80
C GLU A 153 14.66 -5.36 12.06
N SER A 154 13.92 -6.20 11.31
CA SER A 154 12.67 -5.80 10.68
C SER A 154 11.63 -5.36 11.72
N GLY A 155 11.56 -6.05 12.87
CA GLY A 155 10.63 -5.71 13.94
C GLY A 155 10.95 -4.39 14.62
N ILE A 156 12.24 -4.14 14.88
CA ILE A 156 12.72 -2.85 15.40
C ILE A 156 12.45 -1.74 14.38
N CYS A 157 12.71 -2.00 13.10
CA CYS A 157 12.47 -1.05 12.02
C CYS A 157 10.98 -0.68 11.91
N ALA A 158 10.09 -1.67 11.92
CA ALA A 158 8.65 -1.47 11.94
C ALA A 158 8.21 -0.67 13.18
N LEU A 159 8.76 -0.97 14.36
CA LEU A 159 8.44 -0.21 15.58
C LEU A 159 8.86 1.26 15.46
N ILE A 160 10.06 1.55 14.94
CA ILE A 160 10.54 2.92 14.74
C ILE A 160 9.62 3.67 13.77
N PHE A 161 9.29 3.08 12.62
CA PHE A 161 8.40 3.71 11.65
C PHE A 161 6.98 3.89 12.18
N LEU A 162 6.47 2.94 12.96
CA LEU A 162 5.16 3.06 13.59
C LEU A 162 5.12 4.23 14.59
N LEU A 163 6.13 4.35 15.44
CA LEU A 163 6.23 5.45 16.40
C LEU A 163 6.37 6.80 15.68
N LEU A 164 7.15 6.86 14.61
CA LEU A 164 7.31 8.08 13.80
C LEU A 164 6.00 8.44 13.08
N ALA A 165 5.29 7.47 12.51
CA ALA A 165 4.00 7.69 11.87
C ALA A 165 2.96 8.23 12.88
N LEU A 166 2.88 7.62 14.06
CA LEU A 166 1.98 8.05 15.14
C LEU A 166 2.33 9.45 15.65
N TYR A 167 3.61 9.80 15.69
CA TYR A 167 4.09 11.15 16.05
C TYR A 167 3.72 12.20 15.00
N LEU A 168 3.86 11.87 13.71
CA LEU A 168 3.62 12.80 12.60
C LEU A 168 2.12 13.02 12.30
N ASP A 169 1.34 11.94 12.24
CA ASP A 169 -0.12 11.98 12.10
C ASP A 169 -0.74 10.73 12.74
N THR A 170 -1.13 10.87 14.02
CA THR A 170 -1.76 9.79 14.78
C THR A 170 -3.04 9.28 14.11
N ARG A 171 -3.85 10.18 13.55
CA ARG A 171 -5.16 9.82 13.00
C ARG A 171 -5.01 9.02 11.72
N LEU A 172 -4.17 9.47 10.78
CA LEU A 172 -3.89 8.73 9.56
C LEU A 172 -3.34 7.33 9.90
N SER A 173 -2.38 7.27 10.81
CA SER A 173 -1.75 6.02 11.21
C SER A 173 -2.74 5.01 11.78
N LEU A 174 -3.62 5.44 12.69
CA LEU A 174 -4.67 4.59 13.24
C LEU A 174 -5.67 4.13 12.18
N PHE A 175 -6.06 5.02 11.25
CA PHE A 175 -6.95 4.65 10.16
C PHE A 175 -6.31 3.62 9.23
N VAL A 176 -5.02 3.75 8.90
CA VAL A 176 -4.31 2.77 8.07
C VAL A 176 -4.21 1.43 8.77
N LEU A 177 -3.85 1.39 10.07
CA LEU A 177 -3.76 0.13 10.82
C LEU A 177 -5.08 -0.65 10.87
N LEU A 178 -6.22 0.05 10.88
CA LEU A 178 -7.54 -0.57 10.85
C LEU A 178 -7.98 -0.92 9.41
N ALA A 179 -7.70 -0.03 8.47
CA ALA A 179 -8.18 -0.15 7.09
C ALA A 179 -7.37 -1.14 6.26
N ALA A 180 -6.06 -1.27 6.48
CA ALA A 180 -5.20 -2.19 5.74
C ALA A 180 -5.67 -3.66 5.83
N PRO A 181 -5.84 -4.27 7.03
CA PRO A 181 -6.33 -5.64 7.12
C PRO A 181 -7.76 -5.78 6.58
N LEU A 182 -8.58 -4.74 6.72
CA LEU A 182 -9.95 -4.74 6.17
C LEU A 182 -9.95 -4.71 4.64
N ALA A 183 -9.09 -3.90 4.00
CA ALA A 183 -8.91 -3.87 2.56
C ALA A 183 -8.44 -5.23 2.05
N VAL A 184 -7.44 -5.83 2.72
CA VAL A 184 -6.95 -7.18 2.45
C VAL A 184 -8.09 -8.20 2.47
N TRP A 185 -8.91 -8.17 3.53
CA TRP A 185 -10.06 -9.04 3.69
C TRP A 185 -11.15 -8.82 2.63
N ILE A 186 -11.47 -7.57 2.29
CA ILE A 186 -12.48 -7.25 1.26
C ILE A 186 -12.08 -7.84 -0.09
N ILE A 187 -10.82 -7.60 -0.52
CA ILE A 187 -10.32 -8.07 -1.82
C ILE A 187 -10.28 -9.60 -1.86
N ASN A 188 -9.73 -10.25 -0.82
CA ASN A 188 -9.65 -11.72 -0.75
C ASN A 188 -11.05 -12.38 -0.69
N LYS A 189 -12.00 -11.77 0.02
CA LYS A 189 -13.37 -12.31 0.10
C LYS A 189 -14.11 -12.19 -1.23
N ALA A 190 -13.90 -11.10 -1.95
CA ALA A 190 -14.48 -10.92 -3.28
C ALA A 190 -13.95 -11.96 -4.29
N GLU A 191 -12.72 -12.42 -4.09
CA GLU A 191 -12.12 -13.52 -4.84
C GLU A 191 -12.83 -14.87 -4.59
N ILE A 192 -13.05 -15.23 -3.31
CA ILE A 192 -13.68 -16.50 -2.90
C ILE A 192 -15.13 -16.59 -3.39
N ARG A 193 -15.90 -15.49 -3.29
CA ARG A 193 -17.34 -15.49 -3.60
C ARG A 193 -17.65 -15.73 -5.08
N ARG A 194 -16.67 -15.55 -5.99
CA ARG A 194 -16.83 -15.80 -7.44
C ARG A 194 -16.32 -17.17 -7.90
N MET A 195 -15.68 -17.94 -7.03
CA MET A 195 -15.27 -19.33 -7.32
C MET A 195 -16.38 -20.35 -7.03
N MET A 196 -17.43 -19.96 -6.31
CA MET A 196 -18.59 -20.80 -6.08
C MET A 196 -19.68 -20.45 -7.12
N PRO A 197 -20.02 -21.39 -8.04
CA PRO A 197 -21.08 -21.20 -9.03
C PRO A 197 -22.48 -21.13 -8.41
#